data_AF-A0A9W9YDL9-F1
#
_entry.id   AF-A0A9W9YDL9-F1
#
_cell.length_a   1.000
_cell.length_b   1.000
_cell.length_c   1.000
_cell.angle_alpha   90.00
_cell.angle_beta   90.00
_cell.angle_gamma   90.00
#
_symmetry.space_group_name_H-M   'P 1'
#
loop_
_entity.id
_entity.type
_entity.pdbx_description
1 polymer ?
#
loop_
_entity_poly.entity_id
_entity_poly.type
_entity_poly.pdbx_seq_one_letter_code
_entity_poly.pdbx_strand_id
1 'polypeptide(L)'
;MADCASQVGEGLGSCELQLSNPDEHGWSFGVLLWEFCTMGGNPYPGVNNKEMYNLLKTGYRMEKPDTCSDKLYQLVLNCWKEDPSERPTFEIVTRSLEEMMQEDTPYLDFGSLDESKEYYCSEKLSEDDVTD
;
A
#
# COMPACT_ATOMS: atom_id res chain seq x y z
N MET A 1 -17.32 32.06 -46.96
CA MET A 1 -18.77 31.83 -46.76
C MET A 1 -19.12 30.52 -47.46
N ALA A 2 -19.73 29.61 -46.69
CA ALA A 2 -20.36 28.35 -47.07
C ALA A 2 -19.46 27.24 -47.65
N ASP A 3 -19.62 25.95 -47.40
CA ASP A 3 -20.33 25.13 -46.39
C ASP A 3 -19.98 23.67 -46.78
N CYS A 4 -20.09 22.71 -45.87
CA CYS A 4 -20.64 21.36 -46.09
C CYS A 4 -20.17 20.41 -44.98
N ALA A 5 -21.13 20.02 -44.16
CA ALA A 5 -21.06 18.96 -43.18
C ALA A 5 -20.91 17.56 -43.81
N SER A 6 -20.42 16.65 -42.97
CA SER A 6 -20.66 15.19 -43.01
C SER A 6 -19.72 14.35 -43.87
N GLN A 7 -18.80 13.64 -43.21
CA GLN A 7 -18.86 12.18 -43.10
C GLN A 7 -17.88 11.65 -42.05
N VAL A 8 -18.38 10.66 -41.32
CA VAL A 8 -17.86 10.04 -40.10
C VAL A 8 -16.82 8.97 -40.44
N GLY A 9 -15.79 8.84 -39.61
CA GLY A 9 -14.80 7.77 -39.69
C GLY A 9 -13.99 7.68 -38.39
N GLU A 10 -14.27 6.62 -37.64
CA GLU A 10 -13.83 6.24 -36.30
C GLU A 10 -12.35 6.49 -35.96
N GLY A 11 -12.12 6.98 -34.74
CA GLY A 11 -10.81 7.02 -34.10
C GLY A 11 -11.00 7.18 -32.60
N LEU A 12 -10.95 6.05 -31.90
CA LEU A 12 -10.90 5.94 -30.44
C LEU A 12 -10.04 7.05 -29.83
N GLY A 13 -10.64 7.97 -29.08
CA GLY A 13 -9.93 9.16 -28.62
C GLY A 13 -10.55 9.82 -27.40
N SER A 14 -11.17 9.05 -26.50
CA SER A 14 -11.70 9.65 -25.26
C SER A 14 -11.68 8.75 -24.01
N CYS A 15 -11.00 7.60 -24.01
CA CYS A 15 -10.96 6.72 -22.82
C CYS A 15 -9.56 6.38 -22.26
N GLU A 16 -8.47 6.87 -22.85
CA GLU A 16 -7.11 6.37 -22.52
C GLU A 16 -6.23 7.30 -21.66
N LEU A 17 -6.78 8.36 -21.04
CA LEU A 17 -5.96 9.29 -20.23
C LEU A 17 -6.42 9.47 -18.78
N GLN A 18 -7.21 8.56 -18.22
CA GLN A 18 -7.60 8.58 -16.80
C GLN A 18 -7.28 7.28 -16.04
N LEU A 19 -6.22 6.57 -16.45
CA LEU A 19 -5.82 5.29 -15.83
C LEU A 19 -4.61 5.37 -14.89
N SER A 20 -4.16 6.56 -14.52
CA SER A 20 -3.24 6.70 -13.39
C SER A 20 -3.60 7.94 -12.58
N ASN A 21 -4.52 7.79 -11.64
CA ASN A 21 -4.51 8.67 -10.47
C ASN A 21 -3.37 8.15 -9.58
N PRO A 22 -2.17 8.77 -9.57
CA PRO A 22 -1.07 8.33 -8.70
C PRO A 22 -1.52 8.28 -7.23
N ASP A 23 -2.47 9.13 -6.90
CA ASP A 23 -3.10 9.33 -5.59
C ASP A 23 -3.64 8.05 -4.94
N GLU A 24 -4.35 7.20 -5.69
CA GLU A 24 -5.11 6.08 -5.11
C GLU A 24 -4.23 4.84 -4.93
N HIS A 25 -3.37 4.54 -5.89
CA HIS A 25 -2.55 3.33 -5.87
C HIS A 25 -1.42 3.42 -4.84
N GLY A 26 -0.79 4.59 -4.67
CA GLY A 26 0.33 4.74 -3.74
C GLY A 26 -0.02 4.30 -2.32
N TRP A 27 -1.22 4.61 -1.85
CA TRP A 27 -1.65 4.29 -0.50
C TRP A 27 -1.79 2.78 -0.24
N SER A 28 -2.50 2.06 -1.12
CA SER A 28 -2.68 0.61 -1.00
C SER A 28 -1.38 -0.16 -1.24
N PHE A 29 -0.48 0.35 -2.07
CA PHE A 29 0.89 -0.18 -2.16
C PHE A 29 1.66 -0.05 -0.85
N GLY A 30 1.49 1.02 -0.09
CA GLY A 30 2.07 1.15 1.24
C GLY A 30 1.56 0.08 2.22
N VAL A 31 0.25 -0.23 2.17
CA VAL A 31 -0.34 -1.33 2.96
C VAL A 31 0.28 -2.67 2.54
N LEU A 32 0.36 -2.95 1.24
CA LEU A 32 0.96 -4.17 0.72
C LEU A 32 2.43 -4.33 1.12
N LEU A 33 3.23 -3.28 1.03
CA LEU A 33 4.64 -3.31 1.43
C LEU A 33 4.79 -3.53 2.94
N TRP A 34 3.88 -2.99 3.74
CA TRP A 34 3.84 -3.26 5.18
C TRP A 34 3.45 -4.72 5.46
N GLU A 35 2.43 -5.25 4.78
CA GLU A 35 2.04 -6.67 4.85
C GLU A 35 3.18 -7.59 4.42
N PHE A 36 3.95 -7.20 3.40
CA PHE A 36 5.14 -7.93 2.99
C PHE A 36 6.19 -7.98 4.11
N CYS A 37 6.44 -6.87 4.81
CA CYS A 37 7.32 -6.86 5.98
C CYS A 37 6.80 -7.79 7.09
N THR A 38 5.50 -7.81 7.33
CA THR A 38 4.87 -8.67 8.35
C THR A 38 4.52 -10.07 7.82
N MET A 39 5.01 -10.49 6.65
CA MET A 39 4.70 -11.80 6.05
C MET A 39 3.19 -12.13 6.01
N GLY A 40 2.35 -11.14 5.74
CA GLY A 40 0.90 -11.26 5.71
C GLY A 40 0.21 -10.97 7.06
N GLY A 41 0.85 -10.20 7.94
CA GLY A 41 0.24 -9.76 9.19
C GLY A 41 -0.98 -8.84 8.96
N ASN A 42 -1.88 -8.78 9.93
CA ASN A 42 -3.12 -8.02 9.83
C ASN A 42 -2.83 -6.50 9.87
N PRO A 43 -3.17 -5.72 8.83
CA PRO A 43 -2.98 -4.28 8.84
C PRO A 43 -3.94 -3.60 9.83
N TYR A 44 -3.41 -2.67 10.63
CA TYR A 44 -4.16 -1.94 11.67
C TYR A 44 -4.91 -2.89 12.63
N PRO A 45 -4.21 -3.81 13.32
CA PRO A 45 -4.86 -4.77 14.19
C PRO A 45 -5.66 -4.06 15.28
N GLY A 46 -6.86 -4.57 15.58
CA GLY A 46 -7.75 -4.00 16.59
C GLY A 46 -8.49 -2.71 16.20
N VAL A 47 -8.24 -2.14 15.01
CA VAL A 47 -8.93 -0.93 14.55
C VAL A 47 -10.19 -1.30 13.78
N ASN A 48 -11.36 -0.79 14.21
CA ASN A 48 -12.59 -1.00 13.48
C ASN A 48 -12.65 -0.12 12.21
N ASN A 49 -13.25 -0.64 11.12
CA ASN A 49 -13.50 0.10 9.88
C ASN A 49 -14.17 1.47 10.10
N LYS A 50 -15.05 1.59 11.10
CA LYS A 50 -15.73 2.87 11.43
C LYS A 50 -14.78 3.92 12.03
N GLU A 51 -13.73 3.47 12.71
CA GLU A 51 -12.77 4.33 13.41
C GLU A 51 -11.54 4.63 12.55
N MET A 52 -11.26 3.76 11.57
CA MET A 52 -10.14 3.86 10.63
C MET A 52 -9.97 5.24 10.03
N TYR A 53 -11.04 5.81 9.45
CA TYR A 53 -10.96 7.13 8.81
C TYR A 53 -10.52 8.23 9.79
N ASN A 54 -11.10 8.22 11.00
CA ASN A 54 -10.76 9.21 12.03
C ASN A 54 -9.33 9.03 12.52
N LEU A 55 -8.89 7.78 12.70
CA LEU A 55 -7.52 7.45 13.09
C LEU A 55 -6.51 7.97 12.06
N LEU A 56 -6.74 7.69 10.77
CA LEU A 56 -5.86 8.16 9.70
C LEU A 56 -5.79 9.68 9.61
N LYS A 57 -6.90 10.38 9.92
CA LYS A 57 -6.95 11.85 9.99
C LYS A 57 -6.14 12.46 11.12
N THR A 58 -5.81 11.69 12.16
CA THR A 58 -4.87 12.14 13.20
C THR A 58 -3.41 12.16 12.72
N GLY A 59 -3.13 11.57 11.55
CA GLY A 59 -1.79 11.34 11.05
C GLY A 59 -1.19 10.01 11.50
N TYR A 60 -1.94 9.18 12.23
CA TYR A 60 -1.49 7.84 12.61
C TYR A 60 -1.19 6.98 11.37
N ARG A 61 -0.10 6.22 11.46
CA ARG A 61 0.35 5.22 10.49
C ARG A 61 0.85 4.01 11.28
N MET A 62 0.79 2.82 10.68
CA MET A 62 1.33 1.62 11.32
C MET A 62 2.81 1.78 11.62
N GLU A 63 3.23 1.33 12.79
CA GLU A 63 4.64 1.33 13.20
C GLU A 63 5.49 0.45 12.27
N LYS A 64 6.81 0.65 12.32
CA LYS A 64 7.76 -0.18 11.58
C LYS A 64 7.68 -1.61 12.11
N PRO A 65 7.42 -2.62 11.24
CA PRO A 65 7.54 -4.00 11.66
C PRO A 65 8.97 -4.33 12.12
N ASP A 66 9.05 -5.22 13.09
CA ASP A 66 10.27 -5.81 13.64
C ASP A 66 11.25 -6.36 12.57
N THR A 67 10.73 -6.98 11.52
CA THR A 67 11.53 -7.52 10.41
C THR A 67 12.00 -6.47 9.41
N CYS A 68 11.39 -5.28 9.41
CA CYS A 68 11.46 -4.36 8.29
C CYS A 68 12.70 -3.47 8.41
N SER A 69 13.54 -3.44 7.36
CA SER A 69 14.65 -2.48 7.30
C SER A 69 14.14 -1.04 7.28
N ASP A 70 14.95 -0.10 7.77
CA ASP A 70 14.59 1.32 7.79
C ASP A 70 14.32 1.85 6.37
N LYS A 71 15.10 1.41 5.39
CA LYS A 71 14.98 1.85 4.00
C LYS A 71 13.65 1.41 3.38
N LEU A 72 13.25 0.15 3.59
CA LEU A 72 11.96 -0.36 3.12
C LEU A 72 10.80 0.35 3.84
N TYR A 73 10.92 0.58 5.15
CA TYR A 73 9.88 1.31 5.90
C TYR A 73 9.75 2.78 5.47
N GLN A 74 10.85 3.45 5.10
CA GLN A 74 10.75 4.81 4.52
C GLN A 74 9.95 4.81 3.21
N LEU A 75 10.09 3.77 2.38
CA LEU A 75 9.29 3.62 1.17
C LEU A 75 7.79 3.45 1.51
N VAL A 76 7.47 2.64 2.53
CA VAL A 76 6.11 2.50 3.07
C VAL A 76 5.55 3.85 3.54
N LEU A 77 6.33 4.65 4.29
CA LEU A 77 5.90 5.97 4.75
C LEU A 77 5.69 6.97 3.61
N ASN A 78 6.49 6.90 2.54
CA ASN A 78 6.31 7.74 1.35
C ASN A 78 5.00 7.41 0.62
N CYS A 79 4.65 6.14 0.53
CA CYS A 79 3.33 5.69 0.06
C CYS A 79 2.19 6.25 0.93
N TRP A 80 2.48 6.58 2.19
CA TRP A 80 1.52 7.05 3.18
C TRP A 80 1.50 8.55 3.47
N LYS A 81 2.00 9.37 2.54
CA LYS A 81 1.87 10.83 2.62
C LYS A 81 0.40 11.27 2.59
N GLU A 82 0.07 12.29 3.39
CA GLU A 82 -1.29 12.84 3.44
C GLU A 82 -1.66 13.49 2.11
N ASP A 83 -0.74 14.30 1.55
CA ASP A 83 -0.87 14.85 0.21
C ASP A 83 -0.69 13.74 -0.84
N PRO A 84 -1.72 13.43 -1.64
CA PRO A 84 -1.63 12.40 -2.67
C PRO A 84 -0.57 12.69 -3.74
N SER A 85 -0.29 13.96 -4.01
CA SER A 85 0.72 14.38 -5.00
C SER A 85 2.16 14.14 -4.53
N GLU A 86 2.38 13.97 -3.22
CA GLU A 86 3.68 13.61 -2.64
C GLU A 86 3.92 12.09 -2.64
N ARG A 87 2.90 11.28 -2.97
CA ARG A 87 3.03 9.82 -2.99
C ARG A 87 3.84 9.39 -4.21
N PRO A 88 4.73 8.39 -4.07
CA PRO A 88 5.51 7.89 -5.19
C PRO A 88 4.59 7.21 -6.22
N THR A 89 4.92 7.36 -7.49
CA THR A 89 4.30 6.56 -8.55
C THR A 89 4.75 5.10 -8.43
N PHE A 90 3.99 4.20 -9.05
CA PHE A 90 4.37 2.77 -9.10
C PHE A 90 5.78 2.56 -9.69
N GLU A 91 6.17 3.36 -10.69
CA GLU A 91 7.51 3.35 -11.27
C GLU A 91 8.58 3.71 -10.23
N ILE A 92 8.34 4.73 -9.41
CA ILE A 92 9.27 5.13 -8.34
C ILE A 92 9.37 4.04 -7.27
N VAL A 93 8.25 3.43 -6.87
CA VAL A 93 8.22 2.33 -5.90
C VAL A 93 9.05 1.15 -6.43
N THR A 94 8.80 0.73 -7.68
CA THR A 94 9.48 -0.41 -8.32
C THR A 94 10.99 -0.15 -8.41
N ARG A 95 11.40 1.01 -8.92
CA ARG A 95 12.81 1.39 -8.99
C ARG A 95 13.48 1.39 -7.61
N SER A 96 12.79 1.90 -6.58
CA SER A 96 13.32 1.92 -5.22
C SER A 96 13.56 0.50 -4.68
N LEU A 97 12.66 -0.43 -4.98
CA LEU A 97 12.82 -1.84 -4.62
C LEU A 97 13.97 -2.48 -5.41
N GLU A 98 14.08 -2.23 -6.71
CA GLU A 98 15.18 -2.74 -7.55
C GLU A 98 16.55 -2.25 -7.08
N GLU A 99 16.64 -1.01 -6.60
CA GLU A 99 17.85 -0.45 -6.00
C GLU A 99 18.17 -1.15 -4.67
N MET A 100 17.18 -1.38 -3.81
CA MET A 100 17.37 -2.14 -2.56
C MET A 100 17.84 -3.58 -2.81
N MET A 101 17.38 -4.22 -3.88
CA MET A 101 17.79 -5.59 -4.24
C MET A 101 19.26 -5.71 -4.64
N GLN A 102 19.92 -4.60 -4.99
CA GLN A 102 21.33 -4.57 -5.38
C GLN A 102 22.27 -4.30 -4.20
N GLU A 103 21.73 -3.99 -3.03
CA GLU A 103 22.51 -3.70 -1.82
C GLU A 103 22.86 -4.98 -1.05
N ASP A 104 23.99 -4.95 -0.34
CA ASP A 104 24.41 -6.06 0.54
C ASP A 104 23.61 -6.11 1.86
N THR A 105 22.76 -5.11 2.12
CA THR A 105 21.90 -5.04 3.31
C THR A 105 20.54 -5.68 3.03
N PRO A 106 20.09 -6.62 3.87
CA PRO A 106 18.81 -7.29 3.65
C PRO A 106 17.64 -6.31 3.88
N TYR A 107 16.61 -6.41 3.04
CA TYR A 107 15.38 -5.62 3.16
C TYR A 107 14.49 -6.11 4.32
N LEU A 108 14.56 -7.41 4.66
CA LEU A 108 13.97 -8.02 5.84
C LEU A 108 15.03 -8.73 6.70
N ASP A 109 14.95 -8.55 8.01
CA ASP A 109 15.69 -9.34 9.00
C ASP A 109 14.74 -10.30 9.69
N PHE A 110 14.90 -11.61 9.45
CA PHE A 110 14.09 -12.62 10.13
C PHE A 110 14.63 -12.95 11.53
N GLY A 111 15.86 -12.54 11.85
CA GLY A 111 16.42 -12.70 13.20
C GLY A 111 15.75 -11.80 14.23
N SER A 112 15.08 -10.73 13.80
CA SER A 112 14.36 -9.80 14.66
C SER A 112 12.88 -10.13 14.87
N LEU A 113 12.41 -11.26 14.33
CA LEU A 113 11.01 -11.71 14.45
C LEU A 113 10.56 -11.84 15.92
N ASP A 114 9.49 -11.13 16.25
CA ASP A 114 8.78 -11.14 17.52
C ASP A 114 7.32 -11.58 17.28
N GLU A 115 7.08 -12.88 17.43
CA GLU A 115 5.76 -13.51 17.26
C GLU A 115 4.70 -12.98 18.25
N SER A 116 5.10 -12.24 19.29
CA SER A 116 4.15 -11.67 20.27
C SER A 116 3.43 -10.43 19.76
N LYS A 117 3.82 -9.87 18.61
CA LYS A 117 3.23 -8.66 18.06
C LYS A 117 1.78 -8.87 17.62
N GLU A 118 0.95 -7.85 17.88
CA GLU A 118 -0.49 -7.88 17.62
C GLU A 118 -0.84 -8.14 16.14
N TYR A 119 0.02 -7.71 15.20
CA TYR A 119 -0.20 -7.93 13.77
C TYR A 119 0.04 -9.38 13.32
N TYR A 120 0.72 -10.21 14.12
CA TYR A 120 0.85 -11.65 13.88
C TYR A 120 -0.23 -12.47 14.59
N CYS A 121 -0.87 -11.91 15.61
CA CYS A 121 -1.98 -12.55 16.30
C CYS A 121 -3.21 -12.56 15.39
N SER A 122 -3.40 -13.65 14.63
CA SER A 122 -4.72 -13.97 14.09
C SER A 122 -5.70 -14.05 15.26
N GLU A 123 -6.88 -13.43 15.15
CA GLU A 123 -8.00 -13.77 16.02
C GLU A 123 -8.02 -15.28 16.18
N LYS A 124 -7.94 -15.76 17.43
CA LYS A 124 -8.23 -17.17 17.70
C LYS A 124 -9.58 -17.40 17.04
N LEU A 125 -9.65 -18.27 16.03
CA LEU A 125 -10.92 -18.88 15.64
C LEU A 125 -11.52 -19.35 16.96
N SER A 126 -12.53 -18.62 17.46
CA SER A 126 -13.18 -18.99 18.70
C SER A 126 -13.63 -20.42 18.51
N GLU A 127 -13.28 -21.28 19.46
CA GLU A 127 -13.62 -22.71 19.49
C GLU A 127 -15.15 -22.97 19.54
N ASP A 128 -15.97 -21.94 19.34
CA ASP A 128 -17.42 -21.95 19.38
C ASP A 128 -18.10 -22.30 18.04
N ASP A 129 -17.36 -22.47 16.93
CA ASP A 129 -17.90 -22.96 15.63
C ASP A 129 -17.63 -24.45 15.36
N VAL A 130 -17.24 -25.22 16.39
CA VAL A 130 -17.30 -26.70 16.36
C VAL A 130 -18.41 -27.17 17.29
N THR A 131 -19.66 -26.86 16.92
CA THR A 131 -20.82 -27.59 17.43
C THR A 131 -21.61 -28.16 16.25
N ASP A 132 -21.47 -29.50 16.12
CA ASP A 132 -22.31 -30.52 15.47
C ASP A 132 -23.18 -30.14 14.26
#